data_AF-A0A417C370-F1
#
_entry.id   AF-A0A417C370-F1
#
_cell.length_a   1.000
_cell.length_b   1.000
_cell.length_c   1.000
_cell.angle_alpha   90.00
_cell.angle_beta   90.00
_cell.angle_gamma   90.00
#
_symmetry.space_group_name_H-M   'P 1'
#
loop_
_entity.id
_entity.type
_entity.pdbx_description
1 polymer ?
#
loop_
_entity_poly.entity_id
_entity_poly.type
_entity_poly.pdbx_seq_one_letter_code
_entity_poly.pdbx_strand_id
1 'polypeptide(L)'
;MDGFSKQWLFYPDYIVKTIDGQVWLIETKGGEVAGHSKNLDAQVSNKFIAFKQYAEKYKLNFGFVRDINEDLFINNTKYHEDMSHESWRPLSDLL
;
A
#
# COMPACT_ATOMS: atom_id res chain seq x y z
N MET A 1 -3.62 -21.48 30.84
CA MET A 1 -2.92 -21.41 29.55
C MET A 1 -3.09 -20.00 29.06
N ASP A 2 -2.06 -19.19 29.30
CA ASP A 2 -1.90 -17.81 28.86
C ASP A 2 -2.17 -17.75 27.34
N GLY A 3 -3.00 -16.89 26.77
CA GLY A 3 -3.11 -15.46 26.97
C GLY A 3 -3.04 -14.86 25.57
N PHE A 4 -4.20 -14.69 24.93
CA PHE A 4 -4.44 -13.95 23.68
C PHE A 4 -3.49 -14.24 22.50
N SER A 5 -4.03 -14.91 21.48
CA SER A 5 -3.57 -14.81 20.11
C SER A 5 -3.21 -13.35 19.81
N LYS A 6 -1.92 -13.03 19.58
CA LYS A 6 -1.47 -11.70 19.14
C LYS A 6 -2.17 -11.39 17.82
N GLN A 7 -3.30 -10.70 17.89
CA GLN A 7 -3.96 -10.18 16.72
C GLN A 7 -3.12 -9.02 16.22
N TRP A 8 -2.47 -9.21 15.08
CA TRP A 8 -1.76 -8.13 14.40
C TRP A 8 -2.82 -7.25 13.75
N LEU A 9 -3.09 -6.11 14.38
CA LEU A 9 -3.95 -5.07 13.83
C LEU A 9 -3.12 -4.25 12.85
N PHE A 10 -3.65 -4.07 11.64
CA PHE A 10 -3.07 -3.23 10.61
C PHE A 10 -4.03 -2.08 10.34
N TYR A 11 -3.51 -0.87 10.31
CA TYR A 11 -4.25 0.35 10.01
C TYR A 11 -3.60 1.02 8.81
N PRO A 12 -4.38 1.53 7.84
CA PRO A 12 -3.86 2.36 6.78
C PRO A 12 -3.35 3.68 7.35
N ASP A 13 -2.33 4.26 6.73
CA ASP A 13 -1.90 5.63 7.01
C ASP A 13 -3.00 6.64 6.69
N TYR A 14 -3.75 6.40 5.59
CA TYR A 14 -4.86 7.27 5.18
C TYR A 14 -6.09 6.50 4.72
N ILE A 15 -7.25 7.08 5.00
CA ILE A 15 -8.54 6.69 4.40
C ILE A 15 -9.05 7.91 3.63
N VAL A 16 -9.13 7.80 2.30
CA VAL A 16 -9.51 8.91 1.42
C VAL A 16 -10.85 8.63 0.78
N LYS A 17 -11.74 9.62 0.73
CA LYS A 17 -12.98 9.56 -0.05
C LYS A 17 -12.91 10.57 -1.20
N THR A 18 -13.07 10.10 -2.42
CA THR A 18 -13.06 10.92 -3.63
C THR A 18 -14.45 11.52 -3.89
N ILE A 19 -14.49 12.54 -4.75
CA ILE A 19 -15.73 13.28 -5.08
C ILE A 19 -16.81 12.39 -5.73
N ASP A 20 -16.40 11.36 -6.45
CA ASP A 20 -17.27 10.35 -7.07
C ASP A 20 -17.72 9.26 -6.08
N GLY A 21 -17.30 9.35 -4.81
CA GLY A 21 -17.76 8.50 -3.72
C GLY A 21 -16.91 7.26 -3.46
N GLN A 22 -15.85 7.01 -4.23
CA GLN A 22 -14.93 5.89 -3.96
C GLN A 22 -14.15 6.12 -2.65
N VAL A 23 -13.83 5.03 -1.96
CA VAL A 23 -13.07 5.06 -0.70
C VAL A 23 -11.78 4.27 -0.88
N TRP A 24 -10.65 4.89 -0.53
CA TRP A 24 -9.31 4.35 -0.69
C TRP A 24 -8.62 4.14 0.66
N LEU A 25 -8.06 2.96 0.86
CA LEU A 25 -7.13 2.64 1.94
C LEU A 25 -5.71 2.81 1.43
N ILE A 26 -4.97 3.79 1.95
CA ILE A 26 -3.61 4.10 1.51
C ILE A 26 -2.61 3.78 2.60
N GLU A 27 -1.61 3.00 2.25
CA GLU A 27 -0.39 2.79 3.05
C GLU A 27 0.75 3.51 2.35
N THR A 28 1.54 4.29 3.08
CA THR A 28 2.75 4.93 2.58
C THR A 28 3.98 4.12 2.99
N LYS A 29 4.92 3.98 2.06
CA LYS A 29 6.22 3.36 2.33
C LYS A 29 7.32 4.31 1.88
N GLY A 30 8.49 4.17 2.49
CA GLY A 30 9.66 4.89 2.03
C GLY A 30 9.93 4.57 0.56
N GLY A 31 10.16 5.61 -0.24
CA GLY A 31 10.52 5.49 -1.64
C GLY A 31 11.87 4.81 -1.89
N GLU A 32 12.37 5.00 -3.10
CA GLU A 32 13.73 4.62 -3.49
C GLU A 32 14.60 5.85 -3.66
N VAL A 33 15.86 5.77 -3.24
CA VAL A 33 16.88 6.77 -3.59
C VAL A 33 18.03 6.04 -4.25
N ALA A 34 18.37 6.45 -5.47
CA ALA A 34 19.49 5.90 -6.23
C ALA A 34 19.49 4.36 -6.37
N GLY A 35 18.31 3.73 -6.53
CA GLY A 35 18.18 2.28 -6.70
C GLY A 35 18.29 1.46 -5.41
N HIS A 36 18.38 2.10 -4.25
CA HIS A 36 18.32 1.44 -2.95
C HIS A 36 16.93 1.60 -2.32
N SER A 37 16.26 0.46 -2.10
CA SER A 37 15.01 0.38 -1.34
C SER A 37 15.22 0.89 0.09
N LYS A 38 14.41 1.87 0.52
CA LYS A 38 14.33 2.29 1.93
C LYS A 38 13.37 1.41 2.74
N ASN A 39 12.86 0.32 2.17
CA ASN A 39 11.78 -0.45 2.77
C ASN A 39 12.34 -1.41 3.84
N LEU A 40 12.24 -1.01 5.11
CA LEU A 40 12.70 -1.78 6.28
C LEU A 40 11.62 -2.70 6.87
N ASP A 41 10.43 -2.77 6.23
CA ASP A 41 9.27 -3.49 6.75
C ASP A 41 9.23 -4.93 6.23
N ALA A 42 9.80 -5.87 6.99
CA ALA A 42 9.77 -7.30 6.68
C ALA A 42 8.34 -7.89 6.58
N GLN A 43 7.31 -7.16 7.04
CA GLN A 43 5.91 -7.56 6.98
C GLN A 43 5.13 -6.85 5.87
N VAL A 44 5.80 -6.07 5.00
CA VAL A 44 5.16 -5.30 3.92
C VAL A 44 4.27 -6.17 3.02
N SER A 45 4.75 -7.35 2.63
CA SER A 45 3.98 -8.29 1.80
C SER A 45 2.71 -8.78 2.52
N ASN A 46 2.79 -9.05 3.82
CA ASN A 46 1.64 -9.48 4.63
C ASN A 46 0.62 -8.36 4.78
N LYS A 47 1.09 -7.12 5.01
CA LYS A 47 0.23 -5.93 5.05
C LYS A 47 -0.48 -5.72 3.71
N PHE A 48 0.25 -5.82 2.59
CA PHE A 48 -0.32 -5.68 1.26
C PHE A 48 -1.45 -6.68 1.01
N ILE A 49 -1.22 -7.96 1.35
CA ILE A 49 -2.23 -9.02 1.22
C ILE A 49 -3.44 -8.73 2.11
N ALA A 50 -3.23 -8.32 3.36
CA ALA A 50 -4.31 -7.99 4.28
C ALA A 50 -5.17 -6.82 3.78
N PHE A 51 -4.55 -5.77 3.25
CA PHE A 51 -5.26 -4.62 2.67
C PHE A 51 -6.05 -5.03 1.44
N LYS A 52 -5.44 -5.80 0.53
CA LYS A 52 -6.12 -6.32 -0.66
C LYS A 52 -7.37 -7.12 -0.29
N GLN A 53 -7.25 -8.07 0.62
CA GLN A 53 -8.36 -8.90 1.08
C GLN A 53 -9.46 -8.08 1.77
N TYR A 54 -9.07 -7.09 2.58
CA TYR A 54 -10.03 -6.21 3.25
C TYR A 54 -10.78 -5.35 2.22
N ALA A 55 -10.07 -4.74 1.28
CA ALA A 55 -10.64 -3.91 0.24
C ALA A 55 -11.62 -4.69 -0.66
N GLU A 56 -11.23 -5.90 -1.08
CA GLU A 56 -12.11 -6.81 -1.85
C GLU A 56 -13.39 -7.16 -1.07
N LYS A 57 -13.26 -7.50 0.23
CA LYS A 57 -14.40 -7.85 1.09
C LYS A 57 -15.42 -6.72 1.25
N TYR A 58 -14.93 -5.49 1.40
CA TYR A 58 -15.77 -4.32 1.68
C TYR A 58 -16.04 -3.43 0.46
N LYS A 59 -15.63 -3.86 -0.74
CA LYS A 59 -15.78 -3.11 -2.00
C LYS A 59 -15.14 -1.72 -1.92
N LEU A 60 -13.94 -1.66 -1.34
CA LEU A 60 -13.10 -0.47 -1.25
C LEU A 60 -11.96 -0.55 -2.26
N ASN A 61 -11.31 0.57 -2.50
CA ASN A 61 -10.02 0.62 -3.17
C ASN A 61 -8.90 0.57 -2.13
N PHE A 62 -7.71 0.11 -2.54
CA PHE A 62 -6.51 0.22 -1.73
C PHE A 62 -5.32 0.57 -2.62
N GLY A 63 -4.23 1.01 -2.01
CA GLY A 63 -2.96 1.10 -2.70
C GLY A 63 -1.80 1.43 -1.77
N PHE A 64 -0.63 0.92 -2.12
CA PHE A 64 0.61 1.28 -1.46
C PHE A 64 1.26 2.39 -2.27
N VAL A 65 1.62 3.49 -1.62
CA VAL A 65 2.20 4.68 -2.24
C VAL A 65 3.66 4.83 -1.83
N ARG A 66 4.53 5.07 -2.82
CA ARG A 66 5.97 5.30 -2.66
C ARG A 66 6.43 6.41 -3.60
N ASP A 67 7.49 7.11 -3.23
CA ASP A 67 8.14 8.12 -4.07
C ASP A 67 9.36 7.57 -4.83
N ILE A 68 9.57 8.03 -6.07
CA ILE A 68 10.86 7.95 -6.78
C ILE A 68 11.22 9.38 -7.18
N ASN A 69 12.29 9.93 -6.61
CA ASN A 69 12.71 11.32 -6.91
C ASN A 69 11.55 12.33 -6.81
N GLU A 70 10.76 12.28 -5.73
CA GLU A 70 9.60 13.15 -5.46
C GLU A 70 8.31 12.84 -6.25
N ASP A 71 8.37 11.99 -7.29
CA ASP A 71 7.19 11.53 -8.01
C ASP A 71 6.50 10.38 -7.28
N LEU A 72 5.17 10.44 -7.15
CA LEU A 72 4.38 9.44 -6.42
C LEU A 72 3.88 8.32 -7.34
N PHE A 73 4.12 7.09 -6.90
CA PHE A 73 3.67 5.87 -7.56
C PHE A 73 2.78 5.07 -6.62
N ILE A 74 1.84 4.33 -7.21
CA ILE A 74 0.90 3.47 -6.49
C ILE A 74 0.94 2.04 -7.03
N ASN A 75 0.89 1.07 -6.12
CA ASN A 75 0.67 -0.33 -6.43
C ASN A 75 -0.58 -0.84 -5.70
N ASN A 76 -1.52 -1.39 -6.47
CA ASN A 76 -2.77 -1.96 -5.97
C ASN A 76 -3.08 -3.34 -6.58
N THR A 77 -2.08 -4.05 -7.11
CA THR A 77 -2.27 -5.33 -7.81
C THR A 77 -1.54 -6.49 -7.11
N LYS A 78 -0.21 -6.51 -7.22
CA LYS A 78 0.70 -7.48 -6.65
C LYS A 78 1.92 -6.74 -6.12
N TYR A 79 2.28 -7.00 -4.87
CA TYR A 79 3.43 -6.37 -4.27
C TYR A 79 4.73 -6.83 -4.94
N HIS A 80 5.50 -5.88 -5.45
CA HIS A 80 6.87 -6.03 -5.90
C HIS A 80 7.70 -4.98 -5.17
N GLU A 81 8.83 -5.38 -4.59
CA GLU A 81 9.69 -4.43 -3.89
C GLU A 81 10.35 -3.43 -4.85
N ASP A 82 10.82 -3.94 -6.00
CA ASP A 82 11.42 -3.16 -7.08
C ASP A 82 10.38 -2.23 -7.71
N MET A 83 10.60 -0.91 -7.57
CA MET A 83 9.71 0.11 -8.11
C MET A 83 9.77 0.26 -9.63
N SER A 84 10.75 -0.34 -10.31
CA SER A 84 10.79 -0.39 -11.79
C SER A 84 9.79 -1.38 -12.39
N HIS A 85 9.19 -2.26 -11.57
CA HIS A 85 8.18 -3.20 -12.03
C HIS A 85 6.89 -2.47 -12.45
N GLU A 86 6.27 -2.90 -13.54
CA GLU A 86 4.99 -2.39 -14.08
C GLU A 86 3.80 -2.36 -13.11
N SER A 87 3.94 -2.95 -11.92
CA SER A 87 2.90 -2.94 -10.89
C SER A 87 2.86 -1.60 -10.15
N TRP A 88 3.93 -0.82 -10.24
CA TRP A 88 4.03 0.56 -9.79
C TRP A 88 3.69 1.47 -10.96
N ARG A 89 2.59 2.20 -10.84
CA ARG A 89 2.15 3.18 -11.82
C ARG A 89 2.09 4.57 -11.22
N PRO A 90 2.28 5.64 -11.99
CA PRO A 90 2.09 7.00 -11.51
C PRO A 90 0.74 7.15 -10.78
N LEU A 91 0.76 7.76 -9.60
CA LEU A 91 -0.48 8.01 -8.84
C LEU A 91 -1.46 8.88 -9.63
N SER A 92 -0.94 9.75 -10.50
CA SER A 92 -1.72 10.59 -11.42
C SER A 92 -2.61 9.80 -12.37
N ASP A 93 -2.30 8.52 -12.66
CA ASP A 93 -3.13 7.69 -13.55
C ASP A 93 -4.47 7.29 -12.91
N LEU A 94 -4.64 7.56 -11.61
CA LEU A 94 -5.88 7.31 -10.86
C LEU A 94 -6.74 8.56 -10.62
N LEU A 95 -6.21 9.75 -10.91
CA LEU A 95 -6.88 11.05 -10.74
C LEU A 95 -7.49 11.51 -12.06
#